data_AF-A0A2A9M092-F1
#
_entry.id   AF-A0A2A9M092-F1
#
_cell.length_a   1.000
_cell.length_b   1.000
_cell.length_c   1.000
_cell.angle_alpha   90.00
_cell.angle_beta   90.00
_cell.angle_gamma   90.00
#
_symmetry.space_group_name_H-M   'P 1'
#
loop_
_entity.id
_entity.type
_entity.pdbx_description
1 polymer ?
#
loop_
_entity_poly.entity_id
_entity_poly.type
_entity_poly.pdbx_seq_one_letter_code
_entity_poly.pdbx_strand_id
1 'polypeptide(L)'
;MPTSSIMLSKSKAGLRNVWRQFVPYLPYYLIGLIFLQTAFGLIELSHPDNSIPVNRFVTPLHIVPEWYFLAYYAVLKVIPSKTGGLLVFMLSTCQ
;
A
#
# COMPACT_ATOMS: atom_id res chain seq x y z
N MET A 1 34.28 -36.30 2.00
CA MET A 1 34.07 -34.84 1.99
C MET A 1 32.60 -34.57 1.71
N PRO A 2 31.90 -33.73 2.50
CA PRO A 2 30.50 -33.41 2.21
C PRO A 2 30.39 -32.71 0.85
N THR A 3 29.47 -33.15 0.00
CA THR A 3 29.25 -32.58 -1.33
C THR A 3 28.66 -31.17 -1.23
N SER A 4 29.00 -30.31 -2.19
CA SER A 4 28.56 -28.90 -2.23
C SER A 4 27.03 -28.72 -2.12
N SER A 5 26.27 -29.70 -2.62
CA SER A 5 24.80 -29.73 -2.53
C SER A 5 24.27 -29.89 -1.10
N ILE A 6 24.95 -30.64 -0.23
CA ILE A 6 24.54 -30.86 1.18
C ILE A 6 24.81 -29.60 2.00
N MET A 7 25.92 -28.92 1.75
CA MET A 7 26.25 -27.62 2.39
C MET A 7 25.22 -26.56 2.03
N LEU A 8 24.83 -26.49 0.75
CA LEU A 8 23.81 -25.55 0.26
C LEU A 8 22.42 -25.84 0.86
N SER A 9 22.05 -27.12 1.01
CA SER A 9 20.79 -27.55 1.62
C SER A 9 20.70 -27.15 3.10
N LYS A 10 21.78 -27.38 3.88
CA LYS A 10 21.84 -26.97 5.29
C LYS A 10 21.78 -25.44 5.46
N SER A 11 22.45 -24.68 4.58
CA SER A 11 22.36 -23.21 4.56
C SER A 11 20.94 -22.72 4.30
N LYS A 12 20.25 -23.26 3.28
CA LYS A 12 18.84 -22.96 2.98
C LYS A 12 17.90 -23.38 4.11
N ALA A 13 18.17 -24.49 4.79
CA ALA A 13 17.40 -24.93 5.96
C ALA A 13 17.59 -24.00 7.16
N GLY A 14 18.82 -23.51 7.41
CA GLY A 14 19.12 -22.51 8.43
C GLY A 14 18.39 -21.20 8.19
N LEU A 15 18.44 -20.67 6.96
CA LEU A 15 17.72 -19.45 6.59
C LEU A 15 16.21 -19.62 6.81
N ARG A 16 15.63 -20.75 6.37
CA ARG A 16 14.21 -21.05 6.59
C ARG A 16 13.83 -21.11 8.07
N ASN A 17 14.69 -21.64 8.93
CA ASN A 17 14.43 -21.69 10.37
C ASN A 17 14.44 -20.29 11.00
N VAL A 18 15.35 -19.42 10.56
CA VAL A 18 15.40 -18.01 10.99
C VAL A 18 14.13 -17.27 10.54
N TRP A 19 13.75 -17.39 9.27
CA TRP A 19 12.51 -16.79 8.76
C TRP A 19 11.28 -17.24 9.55
N ARG A 20 11.19 -18.53 9.87
CA ARG A 20 10.06 -19.10 10.60
C ARG A 20 9.93 -18.57 12.03
N GLN A 21 11.01 -18.03 12.61
CA GLN A 21 10.99 -17.38 13.93
C GLN A 21 10.40 -15.97 13.86
N PHE A 22 10.59 -15.23 12.77
CA PHE A 22 10.12 -13.84 12.65
C PHE A 22 8.67 -13.72 12.16
N VAL A 23 8.22 -14.65 11.31
CA VAL A 23 6.88 -14.62 10.69
C VAL A 23 5.73 -14.47 11.72
N PRO A 24 5.72 -15.17 12.87
CA PRO A 24 4.66 -15.02 13.87
C PRO A 24 4.61 -13.62 14.51
N TYR A 25 5.72 -12.88 14.48
CA TYR A 25 5.82 -11.57 15.13
C TYR A 25 5.49 -10.39 14.20
N LEU A 26 5.40 -10.62 12.88
CA LEU A 26 5.00 -9.62 11.89
C LEU A 26 3.75 -8.78 12.28
N PRO A 27 2.64 -9.35 12.77
CA PRO A 27 1.48 -8.53 13.15
C PRO A 27 1.79 -7.54 14.27
N TYR A 28 2.63 -7.90 15.25
CA TYR A 28 3.00 -6.99 16.34
C TYR A 28 3.87 -5.84 15.85
N TYR A 29 4.79 -6.10 14.91
CA TYR A 29 5.58 -5.04 14.27
C TYR A 29 4.70 -4.08 13.47
N LEU A 30 3.71 -4.59 12.72
CA LEU A 30 2.76 -3.75 11.98
C LEU A 30 1.92 -2.88 12.90
N ILE A 31 1.42 -3.42 14.01
CA ILE A 31 0.67 -2.65 15.02
C ILE A 31 1.56 -1.56 15.63
N GLY A 32 2.83 -1.88 15.94
CA GLY A 32 3.79 -0.90 16.44
C GLY A 32 4.03 0.24 15.46
N LEU A 33 4.13 -0.06 14.16
CA LEU A 33 4.29 0.96 13.11
C LEU A 33 3.04 1.84 12.97
N ILE A 34 1.84 1.27 13.05
CA ILE A 34 0.58 2.04 13.01
C ILE A 34 0.50 2.98 14.21
N PHE A 35 0.82 2.49 15.41
CA PHE A 35 0.82 3.31 16.62
C PHE A 35 1.84 4.46 16.57
N LEU A 36 3.04 4.18 16.06
CA LEU A 36 4.06 5.21 15.86
C LEU A 36 3.58 6.29 14.87
N GLN A 37 2.96 5.86 13.77
CA GLN A 37 2.40 6.76 12.77
C GLN A 37 1.26 7.63 13.32
N THR A 38 0.35 7.08 14.14
CA THR A 38 -0.75 7.88 14.73
C THR A 38 -0.28 8.82 15.83
N ALA A 39 0.72 8.42 16.63
CA ALA A 39 1.23 9.24 17.72
C ALA A 39 2.10 10.41 17.25
N PHE A 40 2.93 10.19 16.23
CA PHE A 40 3.92 11.18 15.78
C PHE A 40 3.61 11.79 14.41
N GLY A 41 2.64 11.25 13.65
CA GLY A 41 2.27 11.77 12.34
C GLY A 41 3.43 11.77 11.34
N LEU A 42 4.25 10.71 11.32
CA LEU A 42 5.50 10.66 10.54
C LEU A 42 5.30 10.87 9.04
N ILE A 43 4.14 10.48 8.52
CA ILE A 43 3.74 10.61 7.12
C ILE A 43 2.39 11.33 7.05
N GLU A 44 2.26 12.32 6.18
CA GLU A 44 0.97 12.95 5.88
C GLU A 44 0.11 11.98 5.06
N LEU A 45 -0.86 11.34 5.71
CA LEU A 45 -1.76 10.36 5.08
C LEU A 45 -3.10 10.95 4.63
N SER A 46 -3.39 12.20 4.98
CA SER A 46 -4.63 12.92 4.62
C SER A 46 -4.28 14.27 4.04
N HIS A 47 -5.04 14.72 3.04
CA HIS A 47 -4.87 16.05 2.47
C HIS A 47 -5.33 17.15 3.45
N PRO A 48 -4.62 18.29 3.58
CA PRO A 48 -4.99 19.38 4.49
C PRO A 48 -6.38 19.97 4.19
N ASP A 49 -6.78 20.02 2.91
CA ASP A 49 -8.09 20.52 2.48
C ASP A 49 -9.29 19.76 3.11
N ASN A 50 -9.10 18.53 3.58
CA ASN A 50 -10.15 17.76 4.26
C ASN A 50 -10.51 18.33 5.65
N SER A 51 -9.71 19.26 6.18
CA SER A 51 -9.98 19.92 7.47
C SER A 51 -10.90 21.14 7.33
N ILE A 52 -11.22 21.57 6.11
CA ILE A 52 -12.12 22.69 5.83
C ILE A 52 -13.56 22.15 5.78
N PRO A 53 -14.56 22.85 6.37
CA PRO A 53 -15.95 22.42 6.28
C PRO A 53 -16.43 22.37 4.82
N VAL A 54 -17.19 21.33 4.49
CA VAL A 54 -17.70 21.09 3.13
C VAL A 54 -18.57 22.25 2.65
N ASN A 55 -18.22 22.81 1.49
CA ASN A 55 -19.05 23.73 0.73
C ASN A 55 -19.53 23.06 -0.56
N ARG A 56 -20.85 22.89 -0.72
CA ARG A 56 -21.44 22.24 -1.91
C ARG A 56 -21.36 23.08 -3.19
N PHE A 57 -21.12 24.38 -3.08
CA PHE A 57 -21.08 25.30 -4.21
C PHE A 57 -19.66 25.57 -4.72
N VAL A 58 -18.64 25.11 -4.00
CA VAL A 58 -17.24 25.38 -4.32
C VAL A 58 -16.47 24.08 -4.27
N THR A 59 -15.76 23.77 -5.37
CA THR A 59 -14.77 22.68 -5.39
C THR A 59 -13.38 23.30 -5.26
N PRO A 60 -12.51 22.76 -4.38
CA PRO A 60 -11.13 23.25 -4.26
C PRO A 60 -10.36 22.95 -5.54
N LEU A 61 -9.43 23.85 -5.89
CA LEU A 61 -8.68 23.79 -7.15
C LEU A 61 -7.82 22.53 -7.28
N HIS A 62 -7.30 22.02 -6.15
CA HIS A 62 -6.38 20.88 -6.10
C HIS A 62 -7.02 19.67 -5.40
N ILE A 63 -8.20 19.25 -5.87
CA ILE A 63 -8.86 18.05 -5.35
C ILE A 63 -8.14 16.78 -5.83
N VAL A 64 -7.58 16.04 -4.89
CA VAL A 64 -6.85 14.79 -5.14
C VAL A 64 -7.45 13.72 -4.24
N PRO A 65 -7.69 12.49 -4.75
CA PRO A 65 -8.15 11.41 -3.91
C PRO A 65 -7.03 10.95 -2.96
N GLU A 66 -7.41 10.25 -1.90
CA GLU A 66 -6.44 9.70 -0.96
C GLU A 66 -5.43 8.76 -1.63
N TRP A 67 -4.26 8.61 -1.00
CA TRP A 67 -3.07 7.95 -1.58
C TRP A 67 -3.34 6.54 -2.14
N TYR A 68 -4.22 5.78 -1.49
CA TYR A 68 -4.59 4.42 -1.89
C TYR A 68 -5.44 4.38 -3.17
N PHE A 69 -6.02 5.50 -3.59
CA PHE A 69 -6.79 5.64 -4.83
C PHE A 69 -6.03 6.29 -5.99
N LEU A 70 -4.81 6.77 -5.77
CA LEU A 70 -4.03 7.49 -6.81
C LEU A 70 -3.81 6.66 -8.07
N ALA A 71 -3.56 5.36 -7.94
CA ALA A 71 -3.37 4.47 -9.09
C ALA A 71 -4.61 4.41 -9.99
N TYR A 72 -5.80 4.30 -9.40
CA TYR A 72 -7.06 4.28 -10.12
C TYR A 72 -7.43 5.63 -10.72
N TYR A 73 -7.16 6.72 -9.99
CA TYR A 73 -7.34 8.07 -10.48
C TYR A 73 -6.49 8.36 -11.72
N ALA A 74 -5.27 7.85 -11.77
CA ALA A 74 -4.41 7.95 -12.94
C ALA A 74 -5.03 7.23 -14.16
N VAL A 75 -5.55 6.01 -13.97
CA VAL A 75 -6.24 5.26 -15.03
C VAL A 75 -7.43 6.05 -15.59
N LEU A 76 -8.25 6.64 -14.72
CA LEU A 76 -9.41 7.45 -15.12
C LEU A 76 -9.02 8.75 -15.85
N LYS A 77 -7.88 9.36 -15.49
CA LYS A 77 -7.38 10.58 -16.17
C LYS A 77 -6.76 10.31 -17.54
N VAL A 78 -6.13 9.15 -17.72
CA VAL A 78 -5.42 8.81 -18.97
C VAL A 78 -6.39 8.48 -20.10
N ILE A 79 -7.58 7.96 -19.78
CA ILE A 79 -8.56 7.53 -20.78
C ILE A 79 -9.57 8.68 -21.03
N PRO A 80 -9.57 9.32 -22.21
CA PRO A 80 -10.47 10.44 -22.53
C PRO A 80 -11.89 9.95 -22.90
N SER A 81 -12.40 8.91 -22.24
CA SER A 81 -13.74 8.34 -22.45
C SER A 81 -14.37 7.97 -21.12
N LYS A 82 -15.61 8.42 -20.91
CA LYS A 82 -16.36 8.16 -19.66
C LYS A 82 -16.63 6.67 -19.45
N THR A 83 -17.12 5.98 -20.48
CA THR A 83 -17.44 4.55 -20.42
C THR A 83 -16.19 3.68 -20.49
N GLY A 84 -15.20 4.06 -21.31
CA GLY A 84 -13.93 3.32 -21.41
C GLY A 84 -13.12 3.35 -20.10
N GLY A 85 -13.03 4.53 -19.47
CA GLY A 85 -12.34 4.67 -18.18
C GLY A 85 -12.98 3.82 -17.07
N LEU A 86 -14.31 3.80 -17.00
CA LEU A 86 -15.04 2.98 -16.02
C LEU A 86 -14.80 1.48 -16.23
N LEU A 87 -14.82 0.99 -17.47
CA LEU A 87 -14.59 -0.42 -17.78
C LEU A 87 -13.18 -0.87 -17.38
N VAL A 88 -12.16 -0.08 -17.73
CA VAL A 88 -10.77 -0.40 -17.37
C VAL A 88 -10.56 -0.33 -15.85
N PHE A 89 -11.18 0.64 -15.18
CA PHE A 89 -11.18 0.70 -13.71
C PHE A 89 -11.75 -0.59 -13.09
N MET A 90 -12.93 -1.04 -13.52
CA MET A 90 -13.55 -2.27 -13.02
C MET A 90 -12.67 -3.51 -13.24
N LEU A 91 -12.03 -3.61 -14.42
CA LEU A 91 -11.10 -4.70 -14.73
C LEU A 91 -9.84 -4.64 -13.84
N SER A 92 -9.32 -3.45 -13.52
CA SER A 92 -8.14 -3.31 -12.67
C SER A 92 -8.36 -3.74 -11.21
N THR A 93 -9.60 -3.60 -10.72
CA THR A 93 -9.99 -4.01 -9.36
C THR A 93 -10.47 -5.47 -9.29
N CYS A 94 -10.83 -6.07 -10.42
CA CYS A 94 -11.32 -7.44 -10.52
C CYS A 94 -10.15 -8.35 -10.90
N GLN A 95 -9.38 -8.79 -9.90
CA GLN A 95 -8.30 -9.77 -10.06
C GLN A 95 -8.41 -10.85 -8.97
#